data_AF-A0A841I8H3-F1
#
_entry.id   AF-A0A841I8H3-F1
#
_cell.length_a   1.000
_cell.length_b   1.000
_cell.length_c   1.000
_cell.angle_alpha   90.00
_cell.angle_beta   90.00
_cell.angle_gamma   90.00
#
_symmetry.space_group_name_H-M   'P 1'
#
loop_
_entity.id
_entity.type
_entity.pdbx_description
1 polymer ?
#
loop_
_entity_poly.entity_id
_entity_poly.type
_entity_poly.pdbx_seq_one_letter_code
_entity_poly.pdbx_strand_id
1 'polypeptide(L)'
;MRALEVIAVTLKEGRVHPTTVVNTLIETENEGGQSALRRLERELARSSRLLRERKHPHSDLARAWLQATRAYMVTHALNTQRQAS
;
A
#
# COMPACT_ATOMS: atom_id res chain seq x y z
N MET A 1 1.94 4.36 -12.35
CA MET A 1 3.39 4.29 -11.96
C MET A 1 3.71 5.08 -10.69
N ARG A 2 2.80 5.94 -10.23
CA ARG A 2 2.97 6.91 -9.13
C ARG A 2 3.10 6.32 -7.72
N ALA A 3 2.40 5.22 -7.43
CA ALA A 3 2.32 4.69 -6.06
C ALA A 3 3.67 4.21 -5.49
N LEU A 4 4.44 3.45 -6.27
CA LEU A 4 5.74 2.95 -5.82
C LEU A 4 6.75 4.07 -5.62
N GLU A 5 6.67 5.15 -6.41
CA GLU A 5 7.51 6.34 -6.25
C GLU A 5 7.18 7.08 -4.94
N VAL A 6 5.90 7.32 -4.66
CA VAL A 6 5.45 7.92 -3.39
C VAL A 6 5.92 7.08 -2.20
N ILE A 7 5.74 5.75 -2.28
CA ILE A 7 6.18 4.83 -1.23
C ILE A 7 7.70 4.90 -1.06
N ALA A 8 8.47 4.86 -2.14
CA ALA A 8 9.93 4.94 -2.09
C ALA A 8 10.42 6.25 -1.44
N VAL A 9 9.79 7.39 -1.77
CA VAL A 9 10.09 8.69 -1.14
C VAL A 9 9.80 8.63 0.36
N THR A 10 8.63 8.15 0.77
CA THR A 10 8.29 8.06 2.20
C THR A 10 9.19 7.10 2.97
N LEU A 11 9.64 6.00 2.35
CA LEU A 11 10.61 5.09 2.92
C LEU A 11 12.00 5.70 3.03
N LYS A 12 12.38 6.61 2.14
CA LYS A 12 13.62 7.39 2.25
C LYS A 12 13.52 8.40 3.40
N GLU A 13 12.39 9.06 3.54
CA GLU A 13 12.14 10.07 4.57
C GLU A 13 11.84 9.48 5.96
N GLY A 14 11.45 8.21 6.03
CA GLY A 14 11.12 7.52 7.28
C GLY A 14 9.76 7.91 7.87
N ARG A 15 8.94 8.66 7.13
CA ARG A 15 7.62 9.11 7.58
C ARG A 15 6.62 9.22 6.43
N VAL A 16 5.34 9.15 6.75
CA VAL A 16 4.24 9.39 5.82
C VAL A 16 3.04 9.93 6.58
N HIS A 17 2.27 10.83 5.97
CA HIS A 17 0.99 11.26 6.53
C HIS A 17 -0.12 10.26 6.15
N PRO A 18 -1.07 9.92 7.05
CA PRO A 18 -2.14 8.98 6.74
C PRO A 18 -2.94 9.33 5.48
N THR A 19 -3.21 10.62 5.24
CA THR A 19 -3.88 11.09 4.01
C THR A 19 -3.10 10.73 2.75
N THR A 20 -1.77 10.82 2.76
CA THR A 20 -0.94 10.41 1.62
C THR A 20 -1.10 8.92 1.33
N VAL A 21 -1.18 8.09 2.39
CA VAL A 21 -1.41 6.65 2.25
C VAL A 21 -2.74 6.38 1.56
N VAL A 22 -3.83 6.94 2.10
CA VAL A 22 -5.18 6.72 1.57
C VAL A 22 -5.30 7.24 0.13
N ASN A 23 -4.83 8.45 -0.15
CA ASN A 23 -4.87 9.02 -1.51
C ASN A 23 -4.10 8.16 -2.51
N THR A 24 -2.92 7.65 -2.12
CA THR A 24 -2.13 6.77 -2.99
C THR A 24 -2.89 5.48 -3.33
N LEU A 25 -3.63 4.91 -2.37
CA LEU A 25 -4.42 3.70 -2.58
C LEU A 25 -5.64 3.97 -3.47
N ILE A 26 -6.34 5.08 -3.25
CA ILE A 26 -7.45 5.53 -4.12
C ILE A 26 -6.95 5.76 -5.55
N GLU A 27 -5.84 6.47 -5.73
CA GLU A 27 -5.23 6.69 -7.05
C GLU A 27 -4.84 5.37 -7.71
N THR A 28 -4.25 4.43 -6.97
CA THR A 28 -3.89 3.10 -7.48
C THR A 28 -5.12 2.32 -7.93
N GLU A 29 -6.21 2.35 -7.15
CA GLU A 29 -7.48 1.72 -7.53
C GLU A 29 -8.09 2.39 -8.76
N ASN A 30 -8.08 3.72 -8.84
CA ASN A 30 -8.62 4.44 -10.00
C ASN A 30 -7.83 4.14 -11.29
N GLU A 31 -6.51 3.93 -11.20
CA GLU A 31 -5.67 3.62 -12.36
C GLU A 31 -5.88 2.21 -12.93
N GLY A 32 -6.24 1.21 -12.10
CA GLY A 32 -6.26 -0.18 -12.55
C GLY A 32 -7.09 -1.15 -11.70
N GLY A 33 -8.03 -0.62 -10.93
CA GLY A 33 -8.94 -1.34 -10.06
C GLY A 33 -8.25 -2.20 -9.00
N GLN A 34 -8.97 -3.24 -8.57
CA GLN A 34 -8.46 -4.20 -7.60
C GLN A 34 -7.20 -4.93 -8.06
N SER A 35 -7.02 -5.11 -9.37
CA SER A 35 -5.82 -5.76 -9.93
C SER A 35 -4.55 -4.94 -9.66
N ALA A 36 -4.63 -3.62 -9.77
CA ALA A 36 -3.54 -2.71 -9.42
C ALA A 36 -3.21 -2.76 -7.92
N LEU A 37 -4.21 -2.75 -7.05
CA LEU A 37 -4.04 -2.90 -5.60
C LEU A 37 -3.38 -4.24 -5.23
N ARG A 38 -3.83 -5.35 -5.85
CA ARG A 38 -3.21 -6.67 -5.64
C ARG A 38 -1.76 -6.72 -6.10
N ARG A 39 -1.43 -6.03 -7.19
CA ARG A 39 -0.03 -5.92 -7.64
C ARG A 39 0.80 -5.13 -6.63
N LEU A 40 0.29 -4.00 -6.15
CA LEU A 40 0.95 -3.17 -5.15
C LEU A 40 1.18 -3.94 -3.84
N GLU A 41 0.19 -4.70 -3.37
CA GLU A 41 0.30 -5.54 -2.17
C GLU A 41 1.45 -6.55 -2.29
N ARG A 42 1.58 -7.24 -3.43
CA ARG A 42 2.66 -8.20 -3.67
C ARG A 42 4.04 -7.55 -3.66
N GLU A 43 4.18 -6.37 -4.29
CA GLU A 43 5.44 -5.62 -4.29
C GLU A 43 5.80 -5.12 -2.88
N LEU A 44 4.83 -4.65 -2.12
CA LEU A 44 5.00 -4.24 -0.72
C LEU A 44 5.37 -5.43 0.18
N ALA A 45 4.75 -6.59 -0.02
CA ALA A 45 5.07 -7.80 0.74
C ALA A 45 6.53 -8.23 0.49
N ARG A 46 6.97 -8.22 -0.77
CA ARG A 46 8.36 -8.50 -1.15
C ARG A 46 9.32 -7.48 -0.54
N SER A 47 9.02 -6.20 -0.70
CA SER A 47 9.86 -5.09 -0.23
C SER A 47 9.98 -5.05 1.30
N SER A 48 8.87 -5.21 2.01
CA SER A 48 8.83 -5.27 3.48
C SER A 48 9.70 -6.41 4.02
N ARG A 49 9.62 -7.60 3.38
CA ARG A 49 10.48 -8.74 3.75
C ARG A 49 11.97 -8.41 3.55
N LEU A 50 12.36 -7.90 2.37
CA LEU A 50 13.75 -7.58 2.05
C LEU A 50 14.32 -6.48 2.98
N LEU A 51 13.53 -5.44 3.27
CA LEU A 51 13.93 -4.37 4.17
C LEU A 51 14.14 -4.88 5.60
N ARG A 52 13.28 -5.79 6.06
CA ARG A 52 13.41 -6.42 7.38
C ARG A 52 14.67 -7.30 7.45
N GLU A 53 14.91 -8.14 6.46
CA GLU A 53 16.10 -9.01 6.38
C GLU A 53 17.39 -8.20 6.41
N ARG A 54 17.39 -7.02 5.79
CA ARG A 54 18.52 -6.07 5.77
C ARG A 54 18.60 -5.18 7.01
N LYS A 55 17.71 -5.34 8.00
CA LYS A 55 17.60 -4.46 9.18
C LYS A 55 17.51 -2.97 8.80
N HIS A 56 16.82 -2.66 7.71
CA HIS A 56 16.65 -1.28 7.26
C HIS A 56 15.91 -0.46 8.33
N PRO A 57 16.33 0.78 8.62
CA PRO A 57 15.77 1.60 9.70
C PRO A 57 14.26 1.84 9.55
N HIS A 58 13.76 1.87 8.31
CA HIS A 58 12.34 2.13 8.02
C HIS A 58 11.57 0.87 7.58
N SER A 59 12.04 -0.31 7.99
CA SER A 59 11.34 -1.59 7.69
C SER A 59 9.92 -1.64 8.27
N ASP A 60 9.68 -0.97 9.40
CA ASP A 60 8.35 -0.84 9.99
C ASP A 60 7.40 0.02 9.15
N LEU A 61 7.91 1.08 8.52
CA LEU A 61 7.10 1.91 7.63
C LEU A 61 6.69 1.15 6.36
N ALA A 62 7.58 0.31 5.81
CA ALA A 62 7.22 -0.58 4.70
C ALA A 62 6.14 -1.59 5.10
N ARG A 63 6.22 -2.10 6.35
CA ARG A 63 5.17 -2.97 6.91
C ARG A 63 3.86 -2.21 7.09
N ALA A 64 3.89 -0.95 7.55
CA ALA A 64 2.69 -0.12 7.70
C ALA A 64 1.99 0.11 6.36
N TRP A 65 2.74 0.41 5.30
CA TRP A 65 2.21 0.49 3.94
C TRP A 65 1.53 -0.82 3.50
N LEU A 66 2.17 -1.97 3.74
CA LEU A 66 1.57 -3.28 3.42
C LEU A 66 0.25 -3.50 4.17
N GLN A 67 0.20 -3.20 5.47
CA GLN A 67 -1.00 -3.38 6.28
C GLN A 67 -2.12 -2.43 5.85
N ALA A 68 -1.80 -1.17 5.54
CA ALA A 68 -2.76 -0.19 5.03
C ALA A 68 -3.37 -0.65 3.70
N THR A 69 -2.55 -1.13 2.76
CA THR A 69 -3.04 -1.68 1.48
C THR A 69 -4.00 -2.85 1.69
N ARG A 70 -3.65 -3.78 2.59
CA ARG A 70 -4.53 -4.93 2.91
C ARG A 70 -5.84 -4.50 3.56
N ALA A 71 -5.77 -3.57 4.53
CA ALA A 71 -6.96 -3.04 5.19
C ALA A 71 -7.89 -2.33 4.19
N TYR A 72 -7.33 -1.52 3.30
CA TYR A 72 -8.08 -0.84 2.25
C TYR A 72 -8.80 -1.84 1.34
N MET A 73 -8.10 -2.88 0.87
CA MET A 73 -8.68 -3.93 0.03
C MET A 73 -9.81 -4.69 0.73
N VAL A 74 -9.70 -4.98 2.02
CA VAL A 74 -10.77 -5.65 2.80
C VAL A 74 -11.99 -4.74 2.90
N THR A 75 -11.81 -3.48 3.28
CA THR A 75 -12.91 -2.51 3.39
C THR A 75 -13.62 -2.30 2.06
N HIS A 76 -12.88 -2.21 0.95
CA HIS A 76 -13.45 -2.06 -0.38
C HIS A 76 -14.17 -3.33 -0.85
N ALA A 77 -13.61 -4.53 -0.60
CA ALA A 77 -14.29 -5.79 -0.94
C ALA A 77 -15.66 -5.91 -0.24
N LEU A 78 -15.74 -5.51 1.04
CA LEU A 78 -16.99 -5.48 1.80
C LEU A 78 -18.02 -4.48 1.20
N ASN A 79 -17.56 -3.33 0.72
CA ASN A 79 -18.43 -2.33 0.10
C ASN A 79 -18.97 -2.79 -1.26
N THR A 80 -18.14 -3.43 -2.10
CA THR A 80 -18.60 -3.99 -3.38
C THR A 80 -19.66 -5.09 -3.19
N GLN A 81 -19.50 -5.95 -2.17
CA GLN A 81 -20.50 -6.99 -1.87
C GLN A 81 -21.84 -6.41 -1.39
N ARG A 82 -21.81 -5.33 -0.60
CA ARG A 82 -23.01 -4.63 -0.12
C ARG A 82 -23.78 -3.92 -1.22
N GLN A 83 -23.11 -3.44 -2.27
CA GLN A 83 -23.76 -2.79 -3.41
C GLN A 83 -24.35 -3.77 -4.42
N ALA A 84 -23.97 -5.05 -4.35
CA ALA A 84 -24.46 -6.12 -5.23
C ALA A 84 -25.57 -6.97 -4.61
N SER A 85 -26.00 -6.65 -3.37
CA SER A 85 -27.10 -7.31 -2.64
C SER A 85 -28.31 -6.38 -2.56
#